data_AF-A0A7C5JA19-F1
#
_entry.id   AF-A0A7C5JA19-F1
#
_cell.length_a   1.000
_cell.length_b   1.000
_cell.length_c   1.000
_cell.angle_alpha   90.00
_cell.angle_beta   90.00
_cell.angle_gamma   90.00
#
_symmetry.space_group_name_H-M   'P 1'
#
loop_
_entity.id
_entity.type
_entity.pdbx_description
1 polymer ?
#
loop_
_entity_poly.entity_id
_entity_poly.type
_entity_poly.pdbx_seq_one_letter_code
_entity_poly.pdbx_strand_id
1 'polypeptide(L)'
;MRVLLAVIAGMMLVFPAQALEYIGQAACASCHEKEARLWTGSHHDLAMQEAREDTVLGDFSPASFTHQGVTTRFYRKDGRFMVSTEGADGKRHDYPVKYCFGVYPLQQYLIPMEGGRLQVLDIAWDSRPREAGGQRWFHLHPDQRIGAGDVLHWTGPNLNWNYMCAD
;
A
#
# COMPACT_ATOMS: atom_id res chain seq x y z
N MET A 1 -18.28 15.87 72.33
CA MET A 1 -18.99 15.57 71.06
C MET A 1 -17.94 15.39 69.97
N ARG A 2 -17.50 14.15 69.71
CA ARG A 2 -16.50 13.85 68.67
C ARG A 2 -17.22 13.07 67.56
N VAL A 3 -17.42 13.73 66.42
CA VAL A 3 -18.01 13.12 65.24
C VAL A 3 -16.88 12.39 64.51
N LEU A 4 -16.92 11.05 64.47
CA LEU A 4 -16.06 10.27 63.59
C LEU A 4 -16.64 10.33 62.17
N LEU A 5 -15.95 11.03 61.26
CA LEU A 5 -16.19 10.90 59.83
C LEU A 5 -15.53 9.59 59.35
N ALA A 6 -16.33 8.61 58.95
CA ALA A 6 -15.87 7.46 58.21
C ALA A 6 -15.74 7.85 56.73
N VAL A 7 -14.50 7.96 56.23
CA VAL A 7 -14.24 8.14 54.81
C VAL A 7 -14.34 6.77 54.14
N ILE A 8 -15.44 6.52 53.43
CA ILE A 8 -15.57 5.34 52.57
C ILE A 8 -14.78 5.63 51.30
N ALA A 9 -13.57 5.08 51.21
CA ALA A 9 -12.82 5.05 49.97
C ALA A 9 -13.49 4.04 49.02
N GLY A 10 -14.34 4.53 48.13
CA GLY A 10 -14.94 3.74 47.06
C GLY A 10 -13.85 3.33 46.07
N MET A 11 -13.47 2.06 46.09
CA MET A 11 -12.55 1.48 45.10
C MET A 11 -13.29 1.37 43.77
N MET A 12 -13.06 2.31 42.87
CA MET A 12 -13.57 2.24 41.49
C MET A 12 -12.88 1.09 40.78
N LEU A 13 -13.63 0.01 40.54
CA LEU A 13 -13.22 -1.06 39.63
C LEU A 13 -13.22 -0.50 38.20
N VAL A 14 -12.03 -0.21 37.69
CA VAL A 14 -11.82 0.12 36.28
C VAL A 14 -11.75 -1.21 35.52
N PHE A 15 -12.81 -1.55 34.80
CA PHE A 15 -12.76 -2.66 33.86
C PHE A 15 -11.97 -2.23 32.63
N PRO A 16 -10.96 -3.01 32.18
CA PRO A 16 -10.24 -2.68 30.97
C PRO A 16 -11.23 -2.76 29.80
N ALA A 17 -11.32 -1.69 29.01
CA ALA A 17 -12.00 -1.76 27.73
C ALA A 17 -11.27 -2.80 26.87
N GLN A 18 -11.97 -3.84 26.42
CA GLN A 18 -11.42 -4.76 25.43
C GLN A 18 -11.11 -3.96 24.17
N ALA A 19 -9.85 -4.01 23.73
CA ALA A 19 -9.47 -3.47 22.45
C ALA A 19 -10.28 -4.19 21.36
N LEU A 20 -10.83 -3.43 20.42
CA LEU A 20 -11.45 -4.00 19.24
C LEU A 20 -10.35 -4.72 18.43
N GLU A 21 -10.53 -6.01 18.20
CA GLU A 21 -9.61 -6.84 17.43
C GLU A 21 -10.17 -7.10 16.03
N TYR A 22 -9.32 -6.97 15.01
CA TYR A 22 -9.69 -7.33 13.66
C TYR A 22 -9.61 -8.85 13.48
N ILE A 23 -10.75 -9.52 13.37
CA ILE A 23 -10.85 -10.99 13.29
C ILE A 23 -10.70 -11.56 11.87
N GLY A 24 -10.54 -10.70 10.87
CA GLY A 24 -10.40 -11.10 9.47
C GLY A 24 -11.70 -11.57 8.81
N GLN A 25 -11.73 -11.49 7.49
CA GLN A 25 -12.90 -11.85 6.67
C GLN A 25 -13.27 -13.34 6.77
N ALA A 26 -12.29 -14.23 6.94
CA ALA A 26 -12.51 -15.67 7.03
C ALA A 26 -13.42 -16.06 8.21
N ALA A 27 -13.36 -15.34 9.34
CA ALA A 27 -14.22 -15.60 10.49
C ALA A 27 -15.70 -15.32 10.21
N CYS A 28 -16.01 -14.44 9.25
CA CYS A 28 -17.37 -14.09 8.85
C CYS A 28 -17.96 -15.07 7.82
N ALA A 29 -17.10 -15.72 7.03
CA ALA A 29 -17.50 -16.42 5.80
C ALA A 29 -18.42 -17.63 6.04
N SER A 30 -18.29 -18.32 7.18
CA SER A 30 -19.10 -19.51 7.50
C SER A 30 -20.57 -19.18 7.79
N CYS A 31 -20.89 -17.95 8.20
CA CYS A 31 -22.26 -17.51 8.46
C CYS A 31 -22.78 -16.58 7.36
N HIS A 32 -21.88 -15.84 6.69
CA HIS A 32 -22.19 -14.86 5.65
C HIS A 32 -21.67 -15.32 4.29
N GLU A 33 -22.00 -16.53 3.88
CA GLU A 33 -21.44 -17.12 2.66
C GLU A 33 -21.78 -16.35 1.38
N LYS A 34 -23.01 -15.82 1.29
CA LYS A 34 -23.45 -15.07 0.11
C LYS A 34 -22.62 -13.80 -0.04
N GLU A 35 -22.46 -13.06 1.04
CA GLU A 35 -21.67 -11.83 1.07
C GLU A 35 -20.19 -12.13 0.82
N ALA A 36 -19.65 -13.20 1.41
CA ALA A 36 -18.29 -13.64 1.14
C ALA A 36 -18.08 -13.96 -0.35
N ARG A 37 -19.02 -14.64 -1.01
CA ARG A 37 -18.96 -14.92 -2.44
C ARG A 37 -19.04 -13.66 -3.31
N LEU A 38 -19.85 -12.68 -2.93
CA LEU A 38 -19.98 -11.42 -3.68
C LEU A 38 -18.76 -10.51 -3.49
N TRP A 39 -18.14 -10.57 -2.31
CA TRP A 39 -16.96 -9.78 -1.98
C TRP A 39 -15.69 -10.35 -2.63
N THR A 40 -15.54 -11.67 -2.65
CA THR A 40 -14.37 -12.35 -3.22
C THR A 40 -14.20 -12.02 -4.70
N GLY A 41 -13.01 -11.55 -5.08
CA GLY A 41 -12.69 -11.11 -6.44
C GLY A 41 -13.27 -9.74 -6.82
N SER A 42 -13.98 -9.06 -5.90
CA SER A 42 -14.38 -7.67 -6.12
C SER A 42 -13.18 -6.74 -6.05
N HIS A 43 -13.30 -5.52 -6.58
CA HIS A 43 -12.23 -4.52 -6.43
C HIS A 43 -11.91 -4.17 -4.97
N HIS A 44 -12.84 -4.40 -4.03
CA HIS A 44 -12.59 -4.20 -2.60
C HIS A 44 -11.65 -5.28 -2.04
N ASP A 45 -11.90 -6.54 -2.40
CA ASP A 45 -11.02 -7.67 -2.02
C ASP A 45 -9.63 -7.50 -2.66
N LEU A 46 -9.61 -7.10 -3.93
CA LEU A 46 -8.38 -6.94 -4.70
C LEU A 46 -7.65 -5.61 -4.46
N ALA A 47 -8.14 -4.75 -3.55
CA ALA A 47 -7.66 -3.38 -3.35
C ALA A 47 -6.19 -3.33 -2.91
N MET A 48 -5.75 -4.30 -2.11
CA MET A 48 -4.36 -4.43 -1.70
C MET A 48 -3.99 -5.90 -1.56
N GLN A 49 -2.95 -6.33 -2.25
CA GLN A 49 -2.52 -7.72 -2.29
C GLN A 49 -1.00 -7.80 -2.11
N GLU A 50 -0.48 -8.85 -1.50
CA GLU A 50 0.97 -9.07 -1.51
C GLU A 50 1.46 -9.23 -2.95
N ALA A 51 2.66 -8.72 -3.24
CA ALA A 51 3.24 -8.83 -4.57
C ALA A 51 3.73 -10.27 -4.83
N ARG A 52 2.96 -11.01 -5.63
CA ARG A 52 3.16 -12.41 -6.00
C ARG A 52 2.95 -12.59 -7.50
N GLU A 53 3.33 -13.75 -8.04
CA GLU A 53 3.22 -14.03 -9.47
C GLU A 53 1.79 -13.91 -10.02
N ASP A 54 0.80 -14.20 -9.18
CA ASP A 54 -0.62 -14.19 -9.51
C ASP A 54 -1.33 -12.85 -9.24
N THR A 55 -0.67 -11.92 -8.54
CA THR A 55 -1.26 -10.62 -8.15
C THR A 55 -0.65 -9.42 -8.86
N VAL A 56 0.60 -9.54 -9.32
CA VAL A 56 1.31 -8.48 -10.06
C VAL A 56 0.85 -8.47 -11.52
N LEU A 57 0.22 -7.38 -11.93
CA LEU A 57 -0.26 -7.18 -13.30
C LEU A 57 0.79 -6.52 -14.21
N GLY A 58 1.75 -5.81 -13.62
CA GLY A 58 2.76 -5.05 -14.34
C GLY A 58 3.87 -5.92 -14.91
N ASP A 59 4.52 -5.39 -15.95
CA ASP A 59 5.61 -6.10 -16.60
C ASP A 59 6.93 -5.94 -15.81
N PHE A 60 7.31 -7.00 -15.10
CA PHE A 60 8.62 -7.18 -14.46
C PHE A 60 9.53 -8.16 -15.22
N SER A 61 9.20 -8.53 -16.46
CA SER A 61 10.14 -9.18 -17.38
C SER A 61 11.07 -8.10 -17.93
N PRO A 62 12.28 -7.97 -17.38
CA PRO A 62 13.09 -6.74 -17.37
C PRO A 62 12.58 -5.59 -18.25
N ALA A 63 11.78 -4.71 -17.65
CA ALA A 63 11.21 -3.54 -18.33
C ALA A 63 11.92 -2.25 -17.87
N SER A 64 11.90 -1.22 -18.71
CA SER A 64 12.40 0.11 -18.37
C SER A 64 11.39 1.17 -18.78
N PHE A 65 11.25 2.19 -17.95
CA PHE A 65 10.39 3.33 -18.18
C PHE A 65 11.20 4.60 -17.89
N THR A 66 11.23 5.53 -18.85
CA THR A 66 11.94 6.81 -18.69
C THR A 66 10.95 7.94 -18.71
N HIS A 67 11.01 8.79 -17.69
CA HIS A 67 10.17 9.97 -17.54
C HIS A 67 11.02 11.15 -17.11
N GLN A 68 10.96 12.26 -17.87
CA GLN A 68 11.70 13.49 -17.57
C GLN A 68 13.19 13.30 -17.23
N GLY A 69 13.85 12.35 -17.90
CA GLY A 69 15.28 12.03 -17.71
C GLY A 69 15.59 11.04 -16.58
N VAL A 70 14.60 10.60 -15.82
CA VAL A 70 14.74 9.54 -14.80
C VAL A 70 14.31 8.21 -15.42
N THR A 71 15.22 7.22 -15.44
CA THR A 71 14.90 5.85 -15.87
C THR A 71 14.66 4.96 -14.65
N THR A 72 13.48 4.36 -14.61
CA THR A 72 13.08 3.31 -13.66
C THR A 72 13.14 1.95 -14.35
N ARG A 73 13.66 0.93 -13.66
CA ARG A 73 13.69 -0.46 -14.15
C ARG A 73 12.81 -1.35 -13.29
N PHE A 74 12.05 -2.24 -13.91
CA PHE A 74 11.20 -3.22 -13.25
C PHE A 74 11.72 -4.62 -13.60
N TYR A 75 12.02 -5.43 -12.59
CA TYR A 75 12.64 -6.74 -12.81
C TYR A 75 12.37 -7.70 -11.64
N ARG A 76 12.72 -8.97 -11.83
CA ARG A 76 12.64 -10.00 -10.79
C ARG A 76 14.04 -10.37 -10.29
N LYS A 77 14.19 -10.58 -8.98
CA LYS A 77 15.44 -11.06 -8.35
C LYS A 77 15.11 -11.91 -7.13
N ASP A 78 15.68 -13.12 -7.05
CA ASP A 78 15.47 -14.05 -5.94
C ASP A 78 13.98 -14.29 -5.62
N GLY A 79 13.16 -14.47 -6.66
CA GLY A 79 11.71 -14.66 -6.53
C GLY A 79 10.91 -13.39 -6.19
N ARG A 80 11.57 -12.25 -5.95
CA ARG A 80 10.93 -10.97 -5.59
C ARG A 80 10.79 -10.04 -6.80
N PHE A 81 9.77 -9.20 -6.76
CA PHE A 81 9.58 -8.08 -7.68
C PHE A 81 10.40 -6.87 -7.19
N MET A 82 11.18 -6.28 -8.09
CA MET A 82 12.15 -5.25 -7.79
C MET A 82 11.96 -4.03 -8.70
N VAL A 83 12.20 -2.85 -8.12
CA VAL A 83 12.20 -1.56 -8.83
C VAL A 83 13.55 -0.90 -8.62
N SER A 84 14.24 -0.55 -9.71
CA SER A 84 15.46 0.28 -9.67
C SER A 84 15.11 1.71 -10.06
N THR A 85 15.12 2.65 -9.12
CA THR A 85 14.73 4.06 -9.37
C THR A 85 15.41 5.04 -8.42
N GLU A 86 15.24 6.33 -8.68
CA GLU A 86 15.75 7.42 -7.83
C GLU A 86 15.13 7.36 -6.43
N GLY A 87 15.95 7.35 -5.39
CA GLY A 87 15.54 7.31 -3.99
C GLY A 87 15.45 8.69 -3.34
N ALA A 88 15.27 8.70 -2.02
CA ALA A 88 15.16 9.93 -1.24
C ALA A 88 16.44 10.79 -1.24
N ASP A 89 17.57 10.22 -1.64
CA ASP A 89 18.87 10.89 -1.78
C ASP A 89 19.16 11.36 -3.23
N GLY A 90 18.19 11.21 -4.14
CA GLY A 90 18.36 11.55 -5.56
C GLY A 90 19.23 10.57 -6.35
N LYS A 91 19.62 9.42 -5.77
CA LYS A 91 20.43 8.38 -6.43
C LYS A 91 19.59 7.16 -6.75
N ARG A 92 20.03 6.36 -7.72
CA ARG A 92 19.36 5.10 -8.06
C ARG A 92 19.64 4.03 -7.01
N HIS A 93 18.60 3.35 -6.54
CA HIS A 93 18.67 2.18 -5.66
C HIS A 93 17.70 1.10 -6.13
N ASP A 94 17.88 -0.11 -5.61
CA ASP A 94 17.00 -1.24 -5.83
C ASP A 94 16.06 -1.45 -4.64
N TYR A 95 14.76 -1.46 -4.91
CA TYR A 95 13.72 -1.59 -3.90
C TYR A 95 12.86 -2.83 -4.15
N PRO A 96 12.58 -3.66 -3.13
CA PRO A 96 11.60 -4.71 -3.25
C PRO A 96 10.20 -4.11 -3.27
N VAL A 97 9.31 -4.68 -4.08
CA VAL A 97 7.87 -4.41 -3.99
C VAL A 97 7.26 -5.38 -2.98
N LYS A 98 6.52 -4.85 -2.02
CA LYS A 98 5.85 -5.66 -1.00
C LYS A 98 4.38 -5.92 -1.33
N TYR A 99 3.67 -4.92 -1.84
CA TYR A 99 2.25 -5.03 -2.17
C TYR A 99 1.93 -4.43 -3.54
N CYS A 100 0.91 -4.98 -4.17
CA CYS A 100 0.13 -4.38 -5.23
C CYS A 100 -1.00 -3.55 -4.60
N PHE A 101 -1.29 -2.38 -5.16
CA PHE A 101 -2.35 -1.49 -4.71
C PHE A 101 -3.24 -1.10 -5.88
N GLY A 102 -4.52 -1.43 -5.79
CA GLY A 102 -5.47 -1.36 -6.90
C GLY A 102 -5.37 -2.53 -7.89
N VAL A 103 -6.36 -2.60 -8.78
CA VAL A 103 -6.49 -3.66 -9.79
C VAL A 103 -6.93 -3.13 -11.15
N TYR A 104 -7.85 -2.16 -11.19
CA TYR A 104 -8.36 -1.55 -12.43
C TYR A 104 -8.86 -0.12 -12.17
N PRO A 105 -8.60 0.86 -13.06
CA PRO A 105 -7.91 0.75 -14.36
C PRO A 105 -6.38 0.77 -14.26
N LEU A 106 -5.84 0.82 -13.04
CA LEU A 106 -4.40 0.84 -12.79
C LEU A 106 -4.05 0.01 -11.57
N GLN A 107 -2.78 -0.40 -11.50
CA GLN A 107 -2.17 -1.00 -10.32
C GLN A 107 -0.89 -0.24 -9.98
N GLN A 108 -0.77 0.17 -8.72
CA GLN A 108 0.43 0.75 -8.13
C GLN A 108 1.14 -0.28 -7.27
N TYR A 109 2.37 0.06 -6.85
CA TYR A 109 3.24 -0.83 -6.10
C TYR A 109 3.72 -0.14 -4.83
N LEU A 110 3.59 -0.84 -3.71
CA LEU A 110 4.04 -0.35 -2.41
C LEU A 110 5.43 -0.87 -2.08
N ILE A 111 6.33 0.06 -1.82
CA ILE A 111 7.72 -0.18 -1.46
C ILE A 111 7.89 0.03 0.06
N PRO A 112 8.37 -0.96 0.81
CA PRO A 112 8.68 -0.80 2.22
C PRO A 112 9.92 0.06 2.40
N MET A 113 9.83 1.03 3.30
CA MET A 113 10.89 1.94 3.69
C MET A 113 11.13 1.86 5.20
N GLU A 114 12.21 2.48 5.67
CA GLU A 114 12.54 2.53 7.09
C GLU A 114 11.40 3.09 7.95
N GLY A 115 11.31 2.59 9.19
CA GLY A 115 10.28 2.98 10.15
C GLY A 115 8.90 2.37 9.88
N GLY A 116 8.81 1.31 9.06
CA GLY A 116 7.55 0.62 8.75
C GLY A 116 6.70 1.33 7.71
N ARG A 117 7.22 2.37 7.07
CA ARG A 117 6.52 3.12 6.02
C ARG A 117 6.36 2.26 4.77
N LEU A 118 5.19 2.36 4.14
CA LEU A 118 4.91 1.87 2.80
C LEU A 118 4.75 3.09 1.89
N GLN A 119 5.66 3.23 0.93
CA GLN A 119 5.59 4.28 -0.08
C GLN A 119 4.92 3.74 -1.34
N VAL A 120 3.96 4.50 -1.86
CA VAL A 120 3.31 4.22 -3.14
C VAL A 120 4.20 4.76 -4.26
N LEU A 121 4.61 3.91 -5.20
CA LEU A 121 5.33 4.36 -6.38
C LEU A 121 4.45 5.28 -7.24
N ASP A 122 5.03 6.38 -7.72
CA ASP A 122 4.41 7.38 -8.60
C ASP A 122 4.38 6.96 -10.09
N ILE A 123 4.90 5.77 -10.38
CA ILE A 123 4.76 5.04 -11.63
C ILE A 123 3.78 3.89 -11.40
N ALA A 124 2.72 3.85 -12.20
CA ALA A 124 1.69 2.84 -12.15
C ALA A 124 1.69 1.98 -13.42
N TRP A 125 1.12 0.79 -13.30
CA TRP A 125 0.76 -0.04 -14.44
C TRP A 125 -0.67 0.26 -14.87
N ASP A 126 -0.87 0.57 -16.15
CA ASP A 126 -2.20 0.67 -16.76
C ASP A 126 -2.72 -0.74 -17.01
N SER A 127 -3.65 -1.23 -16.19
CA SER A 127 -4.17 -2.60 -16.28
C SER A 127 -5.30 -2.74 -17.30
N ARG A 128 -5.68 -1.66 -17.98
CA ARG A 128 -6.67 -1.73 -19.06
C ARG A 128 -6.19 -2.62 -20.20
N PRO A 129 -7.10 -3.16 -21.02
CA PRO A 129 -6.75 -3.90 -22.21
C PRO A 129 -5.92 -3.07 -23.20
N ARG A 130 -5.13 -3.74 -24.06
CA ARG A 130 -4.24 -3.06 -25.03
C ARG A 130 -5.03 -2.21 -26.02
N GLU A 131 -6.20 -2.68 -26.44
CA GLU A 131 -7.14 -1.98 -27.31
C GLU A 131 -7.68 -0.68 -26.70
N ALA A 132 -7.64 -0.54 -25.36
CA ALA A 132 -7.96 0.69 -24.64
C ALA A 132 -6.72 1.54 -24.30
N GLY A 133 -5.55 1.18 -24.84
CA GLY A 133 -4.27 1.88 -24.61
C GLY A 133 -3.55 1.51 -23.32
N GLY A 134 -3.97 0.43 -22.65
CA GLY A 134 -3.35 -0.07 -21.43
C GLY A 134 -2.20 -1.06 -21.66
N GLN A 135 -1.91 -1.87 -20.64
CA GLN A 135 -0.76 -2.78 -20.54
C GLN A 135 0.59 -2.06 -20.72
N ARG A 136 0.76 -0.96 -19.98
CA ARG A 136 1.98 -0.14 -20.02
C ARG A 136 2.25 0.58 -18.70
N TRP A 137 3.52 0.88 -18.47
CA TRP A 137 3.95 1.78 -17.41
C TRP A 137 3.61 3.24 -17.75
N PHE A 138 3.18 4.01 -16.76
CA PHE A 138 2.97 5.45 -16.89
C PHE A 138 3.24 6.17 -15.56
N HIS A 139 3.63 7.44 -15.65
CA HIS A 139 3.83 8.30 -14.49
C HIS A 139 2.51 8.99 -14.13
N LEU A 140 2.19 9.09 -12.84
CA LEU A 140 0.97 9.78 -12.37
C LEU A 140 0.98 11.28 -12.67
N HIS A 141 2.17 11.86 -12.83
CA HIS A 141 2.39 13.26 -13.20
C HIS A 141 3.14 13.32 -14.55
N PRO A 142 2.45 13.17 -15.70
CA PRO A 142 3.10 12.96 -17.00
C PRO A 142 3.84 14.19 -17.55
N ASP A 143 3.57 15.38 -17.03
CA ASP A 143 4.14 16.63 -17.55
C ASP A 143 5.16 17.26 -16.59
N GLN A 144 5.46 16.60 -15.46
CA GLN A 144 6.26 17.19 -14.38
C GLN A 144 7.45 16.30 -14.03
N ARG A 145 8.60 16.94 -13.76
CA ARG A 145 9.72 16.30 -13.09
C ARG A 145 9.60 16.55 -11.59
N ILE A 146 9.35 15.50 -10.84
CA ILE A 146 9.25 15.54 -9.38
C ILE A 146 10.46 14.78 -8.85
N GLY A 147 11.36 15.48 -8.17
CA GLY A 147 12.62 14.91 -7.69
C GLY A 147 12.63 14.69 -6.18
N ALA A 148 13.66 14.00 -5.70
CA ALA A 148 13.88 13.80 -4.27
C ALA A 148 13.75 15.11 -3.45
N GLY A 149 13.05 15.03 -2.32
CA GLY A 149 12.77 16.16 -1.43
C GLY A 149 11.43 16.87 -1.69
N ASP A 150 10.81 16.65 -2.85
CA ASP A 150 9.45 17.11 -3.12
C ASP A 150 8.40 16.26 -2.36
N VAL A 151 7.30 16.88 -1.94
CA VAL A 151 6.21 16.18 -1.24
C VAL A 151 5.49 15.18 -2.12
N LEU A 152 5.49 15.40 -3.44
CA LEU A 152 4.90 14.53 -4.46
C LEU A 152 5.88 13.48 -5.00
N HIS A 153 7.16 13.51 -4.62
CA HIS A 153 8.07 12.42 -4.98
C HIS A 153 7.59 11.12 -4.32
N TRP A 154 7.78 9.96 -4.94
CA TRP A 154 7.34 8.69 -4.32
C TRP A 154 7.95 8.43 -2.93
N THR A 155 9.09 9.04 -2.59
CA THR A 155 9.65 8.97 -1.22
C THR A 155 9.15 10.07 -0.27
N GLY A 156 8.32 10.99 -0.74
CA GLY A 156 7.74 12.10 -0.01
C GLY A 156 6.55 11.71 0.86
N PRO A 157 6.06 12.63 1.71
CA PRO A 157 4.92 12.39 2.60
C PRO A 157 3.59 12.13 1.88
N ASN A 158 3.32 12.74 0.71
CA ASN A 158 2.01 12.58 0.05
C ASN A 158 1.86 11.23 -0.64
N LEU A 159 2.95 10.48 -0.80
CA LEU A 159 2.96 9.14 -1.37
C LEU A 159 3.14 8.07 -0.28
N ASN A 160 3.03 8.45 0.99
CA ASN A 160 3.04 7.52 2.12
C ASN A 160 1.66 6.89 2.31
N TRP A 161 1.56 5.60 2.02
CA TRP A 161 0.32 4.85 2.12
C TRP A 161 -0.23 4.81 3.55
N ASN A 162 0.63 4.63 4.56
CA ASN A 162 0.21 4.58 5.96
C ASN A 162 -0.47 5.89 6.39
N TYR A 163 0.00 7.03 5.88
CA TYR A 163 -0.50 8.34 6.24
C TYR A 163 -1.70 8.78 5.38
N MET A 164 -1.69 8.45 4.08
CA MET A 164 -2.65 8.98 3.12
C MET A 164 -3.78 8.01 2.75
N CYS A 165 -3.63 6.71 3.04
CA CYS A 165 -4.51 5.68 2.46
C CYS A 165 -5.00 4.61 3.44
N ALA A 166 -4.31 4.36 4.56
CA ALA A 166 -4.47 3.15 5.37
C ALA A 166 -5.48 3.24 6.53
N ASP A 167 -6.51 4.08 6.41
CA ASP A 167 -7.50 4.33 7.49
C ASP A 167 -8.41 3.11 7.78
#